data_AF-A0A3M2HJC7-F1
#
_entry.id   AF-A0A3M2HJC7-F1
#
_cell.length_a   1.000
_cell.length_b   1.000
_cell.length_c   1.000
_cell.angle_alpha   90.00
_cell.angle_beta   90.00
_cell.angle_gamma   90.00
#
_symmetry.space_group_name_H-M   'P 1'
#
loop_
_entity.id
_entity.type
_entity.pdbx_description
1 polymer ?
#
loop_
_entity_poly.entity_id
_entity_poly.type
_entity_poly.pdbx_seq_one_letter_code
_entity_poly.pdbx_strand_id
1 'polypeptide(L)'
;MRKQDAARQQAKRDRDAQHLERVGAETMKLTTYRGTRADLALMQAVGGYEEPAEAITLAVRYLAGLARRDPAAFLEAMNPRNPV
;
A
#
# COMPACT_ATOMS: atom_id res chain seq x y z
N MET A 1 -3.54 -17.19 30.56
CA MET A 1 -3.05 -16.14 29.64
C MET A 1 -2.98 -16.59 28.19
N ARG A 2 -2.27 -17.68 27.81
CA ARG A 2 -2.10 -18.10 26.40
C ARG A 2 -3.37 -18.22 25.53
N LYS A 3 -4.52 -18.62 26.10
CA LYS A 3 -5.80 -18.75 25.35
C LYS A 3 -6.44 -17.40 24.99
N GLN A 4 -6.28 -16.37 25.82
CA GLN A 4 -6.82 -15.02 25.54
C GLN A 4 -6.00 -14.31 24.45
N ASP A 5 -4.69 -14.52 24.43
CA ASP A 5 -3.81 -13.95 23.40
C ASP A 5 -4.10 -14.57 22.02
N ALA A 6 -4.32 -15.88 21.98
CA ALA A 6 -4.69 -16.58 20.74
C ALA A 6 -6.05 -16.09 20.18
N ALA A 7 -7.06 -15.91 21.04
CA ALA A 7 -8.36 -15.39 20.62
C ALA A 7 -8.29 -13.96 20.06
N ARG A 8 -7.50 -13.07 20.68
CA ARG A 8 -7.27 -11.71 20.18
C ARG A 8 -6.56 -11.71 18.82
N GLN A 9 -5.55 -12.57 18.67
CA GLN A 9 -4.83 -12.71 17.41
C GLN A 9 -5.74 -13.22 16.29
N GLN A 10 -6.62 -14.19 16.60
CA GLN A 10 -7.57 -14.73 15.63
C GLN A 10 -8.58 -13.65 15.20
N ALA A 11 -9.18 -12.92 16.16
CA ALA A 11 -10.13 -11.86 15.84
C ALA A 11 -9.51 -10.72 15.02
N LYS A 12 -8.21 -10.45 15.19
CA LYS A 12 -7.48 -9.53 14.31
C LYS A 12 -7.39 -10.10 12.88
N ARG A 13 -6.94 -11.35 12.73
CA ARG A 13 -6.81 -12.00 11.41
C ARG A 13 -8.15 -12.08 10.68
N ASP A 14 -9.24 -12.38 11.39
CA ASP A 14 -10.57 -12.47 10.80
C ASP A 14 -11.04 -11.10 10.29
N ARG A 15 -10.76 -10.01 11.02
CA ARG A 15 -11.05 -8.64 10.58
C ARG A 15 -10.22 -8.25 9.36
N ASP A 16 -8.92 -8.52 9.40
CA ASP A 16 -8.01 -8.25 8.29
C ASP A 16 -8.47 -9.05 7.03
N ALA A 17 -8.83 -10.32 7.18
CA ALA A 17 -9.33 -11.16 6.10
C ALA A 17 -10.66 -10.65 5.51
N GLN A 18 -11.61 -10.25 6.37
CA GLN A 18 -12.88 -9.66 5.92
C GLN A 18 -12.68 -8.31 5.21
N HIS A 19 -11.70 -7.51 5.63
CA HIS A 19 -11.35 -6.27 4.95
C HIS A 19 -10.81 -6.56 3.55
N LEU A 20 -9.83 -7.46 3.45
CA LEU A 20 -9.20 -7.87 2.19
C LEU A 20 -10.21 -8.46 1.19
N GLU A 21 -11.12 -9.31 1.66
CA GLU A 21 -12.19 -9.88 0.83
C GLU A 21 -13.11 -8.77 0.29
N ARG A 22 -13.54 -7.83 1.15
CA ARG A 22 -14.43 -6.74 0.78
C ARG A 22 -13.85 -5.81 -0.29
N VAL A 23 -12.54 -5.58 -0.25
CA VAL A 23 -11.85 -4.73 -1.24
C VAL A 23 -11.38 -5.49 -2.48
N GLY A 24 -11.64 -6.80 -2.55
CA GLY A 24 -11.21 -7.65 -3.68
C GLY A 24 -9.68 -7.72 -3.79
N ALA A 25 -8.99 -7.82 -2.66
CA ALA A 25 -7.53 -7.74 -2.61
C ALA A 25 -6.87 -8.91 -3.36
N GLU A 26 -5.91 -8.58 -4.23
CA GLU A 26 -5.00 -9.54 -4.84
C GLU A 26 -3.60 -9.40 -4.22
N THR A 27 -3.00 -10.52 -3.83
CA THR A 27 -1.67 -10.51 -3.23
C THR A 27 -0.59 -10.65 -4.29
N MET A 28 0.28 -9.65 -4.40
CA MET A 28 1.49 -9.68 -5.24
C MET A 28 2.74 -9.73 -4.36
N LYS A 29 3.67 -10.66 -4.65
CA LYS A 29 4.99 -10.67 -4.00
C LYS A 29 5.93 -9.70 -4.72
N LEU A 30 6.45 -8.72 -3.99
CA LEU A 30 7.37 -7.72 -4.51
C LEU A 30 8.61 -7.60 -3.62
N THR A 31 9.79 -7.54 -4.25
CA THR A 31 11.03 -7.10 -3.59
C THR A 31 11.16 -5.59 -3.78
N THR A 32 11.27 -4.85 -2.68
CA THR A 32 11.41 -3.38 -2.70
C THR A 32 12.80 -2.95 -2.24
N TYR A 33 13.20 -1.73 -2.58
CA TYR A 33 14.48 -1.16 -2.18
C TYR A 33 14.44 -0.61 -0.75
N ARG A 34 15.61 -0.33 -0.19
CA ARG A 34 15.73 0.33 1.11
C ARG A 34 15.02 1.68 1.06
N GLY A 35 14.12 1.96 2.00
CA GLY A 35 13.35 3.21 2.07
C GLY A 35 11.86 3.03 1.80
N THR A 36 11.49 2.17 0.84
CA THR A 36 10.10 2.02 0.38
C THR A 36 9.12 1.70 1.51
N ARG A 37 9.53 0.92 2.52
CA ARG A 37 8.67 0.63 3.68
C ARG A 37 8.39 1.86 4.55
N ALA A 38 9.38 2.74 4.73
CA ALA A 38 9.21 3.97 5.50
C ALA A 38 8.30 4.94 4.73
N ASP A 39 8.48 5.04 3.41
CA ASP A 39 7.64 5.88 2.56
C ASP A 39 6.19 5.41 2.57
N LEU A 40 5.94 4.10 2.47
CA LEU A 40 4.59 3.54 2.58
C LEU A 40 3.94 3.82 3.94
N ALA A 41 4.71 3.79 5.03
CA ALA A 41 4.21 4.15 6.35
C ALA A 41 3.88 5.65 6.45
N LEU A 42 4.70 6.52 5.85
CA LEU A 42 4.41 7.95 5.74
C LEU A 42 3.13 8.20 4.93
N MET A 43 3.00 7.57 3.77
CA MET A 43 1.81 7.67 2.92
C MET A 43 0.56 7.17 3.64
N GLN A 44 0.67 6.06 4.38
CA GLN A 44 -0.40 5.56 5.23
C GLN A 44 -0.84 6.61 6.26
N ALA A 45 0.10 7.19 7.00
CA ALA A 45 -0.19 8.17 8.03
C ALA A 45 -0.79 9.47 7.46
N VAL A 46 -0.24 10.00 6.37
CA VAL A 46 -0.72 11.23 5.72
C VAL A 46 -2.09 11.04 5.08
N GLY A 47 -2.33 9.88 4.47
CA GLY A 47 -3.60 9.57 3.81
C GLY A 47 -4.71 9.09 4.75
N GLY A 48 -4.39 8.80 6.02
CA GLY A 48 -5.36 8.25 6.98
C GLY A 48 -5.82 6.83 6.64
N TYR A 49 -4.99 6.05 5.95
CA TYR A 49 -5.34 4.71 5.47
C TYR A 49 -5.20 3.66 6.57
N GLU A 50 -6.12 2.68 6.57
CA GLU A 50 -6.07 1.56 7.53
C GLU A 50 -4.83 0.68 7.30
N GLU A 51 -4.41 0.54 6.04
CA GLU A 51 -3.29 -0.30 5.63
C GLU A 51 -2.38 0.38 4.61
N PRO A 52 -1.06 0.09 4.61
CA PRO A 52 -0.15 0.54 3.56
C PRO A 52 -0.54 0.05 2.14
N ALA A 53 -1.27 -1.07 2.07
CA ALA A 53 -1.77 -1.65 0.83
C ALA A 53 -2.74 -0.71 0.11
N GLU A 54 -3.55 0.04 0.85
CA GLU A 54 -4.46 1.04 0.29
C GLU A 54 -3.67 2.21 -0.32
N ALA A 55 -2.66 2.71 0.42
CA ALA A 55 -1.79 3.78 -0.04
C ALA A 55 -1.09 3.45 -1.36
N ILE A 56 -0.49 2.26 -1.47
CA ILE A 56 0.21 1.84 -2.70
C ILE A 56 -0.78 1.60 -3.84
N THR A 57 -1.96 1.04 -3.56
CA THR A 57 -2.99 0.83 -4.58
C THR A 57 -3.42 2.15 -5.22
N LEU A 58 -3.70 3.17 -4.41
CA LEU A 58 -4.11 4.48 -4.90
C LEU A 58 -2.97 5.18 -5.64
N ALA A 59 -1.74 5.13 -5.12
CA ALA A 59 -0.57 5.70 -5.79
C ALA A 59 -0.33 5.07 -7.17
N VAL A 60 -0.38 3.73 -7.27
CA VAL A 60 -0.23 3.02 -8.54
C VAL A 60 -1.35 3.38 -9.52
N ARG A 61 -2.60 3.45 -9.04
CA ARG A 61 -3.74 3.87 -9.90
C ARG A 61 -3.57 5.29 -10.43
N TYR A 62 -3.13 6.22 -9.59
CA TYR A 62 -2.86 7.59 -9.99
C TYR A 62 -1.75 7.66 -11.05
N LEU A 63 -0.61 7.00 -10.80
CA LEU A 63 0.53 6.97 -11.72
C LEU A 63 0.19 6.28 -13.04
N ALA A 64 -0.57 5.18 -13.02
CA ALA A 64 -1.06 4.53 -14.23
C ALA A 64 -2.01 5.44 -15.01
N GLY A 65 -2.89 6.16 -14.31
CA GLY A 65 -3.73 7.18 -14.93
C GLY A 65 -2.93 8.34 -15.52
N LEU A 66 -1.82 8.73 -14.89
CA LEU A 66 -0.89 9.74 -15.41
C LEU A 66 -0.21 9.23 -16.68
N ALA A 67 0.35 8.02 -16.65
CA ALA A 67 1.00 7.40 -17.80
C ALA A 67 0.09 7.29 -19.03
N ARG A 68 -1.22 7.03 -18.84
CA ARG A 68 -2.20 6.95 -19.94
C ARG A 68 -2.55 8.31 -20.54
N ARG A 69 -2.70 9.35 -19.70
CA ARG A 69 -3.17 10.68 -20.15
C ARG A 69 -2.03 11.59 -20.60
N ASP A 70 -0.88 11.45 -19.94
CA ASP A 70 0.32 12.27 -20.14
C ASP A 70 1.57 11.43 -19.84
N PRO A 71 2.06 10.68 -20.85
CA PRO A 71 3.26 9.87 -20.69
C PRO A 71 4.51 10.69 -20.33
N ALA A 72 4.62 11.93 -20.78
CA ALA A 72 5.78 12.77 -20.53
C ALA A 72 5.84 13.19 -19.04
N ALA A 73 4.72 13.62 -18.48
CA ALA A 73 4.63 13.94 -17.06
C ALA A 73 4.87 12.71 -16.17
N PHE A 74 4.42 11.51 -16.60
CA PHE A 74 4.75 10.29 -15.89
C PHE A 74 6.26 10.01 -15.87
N LEU A 75 6.94 10.13 -17.02
CA LEU A 75 8.38 9.90 -17.11
C LEU A 75 9.17 10.88 -16.23
N GLU A 76 8.74 12.14 -16.18
CA GLU A 76 9.35 13.16 -15.33
C GLU A 76 9.14 12.86 -13.84
N ALA A 77 7.92 12.47 -13.45
CA ALA A 77 7.61 12.10 -12.07
C ALA A 77 8.38 10.85 -11.60
N MET A 78 8.67 9.92 -12.51
CA MET A 78 9.41 8.68 -12.23
C MET A 78 10.92 8.80 -12.52
N ASN A 79 11.43 10.01 -12.79
CA ASN A 79 12.82 10.23 -13.11
C ASN A 79 13.70 9.94 -11.88
N PRO A 80 14.61 8.94 -11.91
CA PRO A 80 15.41 8.55 -10.76
C PRO A 80 16.45 9.59 -10.34
N ARG A 81 16.63 10.65 -11.14
CA ARG A 81 17.50 11.79 -10.81
C ARG A 81 16.75 12.93 -10.13
N ASN A 82 15.43 12.82 -9.99
CA ASN A 82 14.64 13.78 -9.26
C ASN A 82 14.83 13.53 -7.76
N PRO A 83 15.29 14.51 -6.97
CA PRO A 83 15.42 14.37 -5.53
C PRO A 83 14.02 14.42 -4.90
N VAL A 84 13.35 13.26 -4.85
CA VAL A 84 12.21 13.02 -3.95
C VAL A 84 12.69 12.76 -2.53
#